data_AF-A0A2P4TIQ7-F1
#
_entry.id   AF-A0A2P4TIQ7-F1
#
_cell.length_a   1.000
_cell.length_b   1.000
_cell.length_c   1.000
_cell.angle_alpha   90.00
_cell.angle_beta   90.00
_cell.angle_gamma   90.00
#
_symmetry.space_group_name_H-M   'P 1'
#
loop_
_entity.id
_entity.type
_entity.pdbx_description
1 polymer ?
#
loop_
_entity_poly.entity_id
_entity_poly.type
_entity_poly.pdbx_seq_one_letter_code
_entity_poly.pdbx_strand_id
1 'polypeptide(L)'
;MNIVAVGAGFCDGLRCGDNTKAAVIRLGLMEMIAFARIFCKGQVSTATFLESCGVADLITTCYGGRNRRVAEAFVKTGKKLQGPQTSAEVYRILKQKGMLDKKCYSIILHCVCFPPPCFLRFPLFTAVYQICYEGKPVKEMISCLQSHPEHI
;
A
#
# COMPACT_ATOMS: atom_id res chain seq x y z
N MET A 1 -5.79 -0.79 3.40
CA MET A 1 -5.83 -2.26 3.21
C MET A 1 -5.58 -2.70 1.76
N ASN A 2 -6.27 -2.16 0.75
CA ASN A 2 -6.13 -2.64 -0.63
C ASN A 2 -4.71 -2.54 -1.22
N ILE A 3 -3.94 -1.51 -0.87
CA ILE A 3 -2.53 -1.37 -1.26
C ILE A 3 -1.64 -2.47 -0.66
N VAL A 4 -1.88 -2.85 0.60
CA VAL A 4 -1.15 -3.94 1.28
C VAL A 4 -1.48 -5.28 0.62
N ALA A 5 -2.73 -5.48 0.22
CA ALA A 5 -3.14 -6.67 -0.50
C ALA A 5 -2.48 -6.81 -1.88
N VAL A 6 -2.17 -5.70 -2.55
CA VAL A 6 -1.35 -5.72 -3.77
C VAL A 6 0.06 -6.19 -3.44
N GLY A 7 0.69 -5.65 -2.39
CA GLY A 7 2.00 -6.12 -1.92
C GLY A 7 2.00 -7.62 -1.56
N ALA A 8 0.95 -8.10 -0.88
CA ALA A 8 0.79 -9.52 -0.57
C ALA A 8 0.67 -10.37 -1.84
N GLY A 9 -0.05 -9.88 -2.86
CA GLY A 9 -0.12 -10.54 -4.17
C GLY A 9 1.22 -10.52 -4.91
N PHE A 10 2.04 -9.48 -4.74
CA PHE A 10 3.41 -9.48 -5.27
C PHE A 10 4.26 -10.57 -4.63
N CYS A 11 4.17 -10.78 -3.31
CA CYS A 11 4.81 -11.91 -2.64
C CYS A 11 4.38 -13.25 -3.23
N ASP A 12 3.08 -13.46 -3.45
CA ASP A 12 2.56 -14.68 -4.07
C ASP A 12 3.10 -14.88 -5.49
N GLY A 13 3.15 -13.79 -6.27
CA GLY A 13 3.65 -13.79 -7.63
C GLY A 13 5.14 -14.13 -7.72
N LEU A 14 5.92 -13.64 -6.76
CA LEU A 14 7.35 -13.93 -6.59
C LEU A 14 7.62 -15.30 -5.95
N ARG A 15 6.58 -16.06 -5.56
CA ARG A 15 6.67 -17.32 -4.82
C ARG A 15 7.40 -17.19 -3.48
N CYS A 16 7.26 -16.05 -2.81
CA CYS A 16 7.71 -15.89 -1.45
C CYS A 16 6.87 -16.77 -0.50
N GLY A 17 7.47 -17.25 0.58
CA GLY A 17 6.76 -18.04 1.60
C GLY A 17 5.87 -17.18 2.51
N ASP A 18 5.08 -17.86 3.35
CA ASP A 18 4.11 -17.19 4.24
C ASP A 18 4.75 -16.21 5.22
N ASN A 19 5.98 -16.45 5.67
CA ASN A 19 6.70 -15.52 6.56
C ASN A 19 6.93 -14.16 5.90
N THR A 20 7.28 -14.12 4.60
CA THR A 20 7.46 -12.87 3.87
C THR A 20 6.13 -12.14 3.69
N LYS A 21 5.06 -12.87 3.39
CA LYS A 21 3.72 -12.30 3.29
C LYS A 21 3.24 -11.75 4.63
N ALA A 22 3.48 -12.46 5.72
CA ALA A 22 3.17 -12.01 7.07
C ALA A 22 3.92 -10.71 7.42
N ALA A 23 5.19 -10.59 7.02
CA ALA A 23 5.95 -9.35 7.17
C ALA A 23 5.33 -8.18 6.38
N VAL A 24 4.92 -8.40 5.13
CA VAL A 24 4.20 -7.38 4.32
C VAL A 24 2.89 -6.96 4.99
N ILE A 25 2.10 -7.90 5.50
CA ILE A 25 0.84 -7.60 6.19
C ILE A 25 1.10 -6.79 7.46
N ARG A 26 2.07 -7.20 8.28
CA ARG A 26 2.45 -6.52 9.53
C ARG A 26 2.90 -5.08 9.26
N LEU A 27 3.86 -4.91 8.36
CA LEU A 27 4.42 -3.60 8.01
C LEU A 27 3.36 -2.71 7.34
N GLY A 28 2.54 -3.26 6.47
CA GLY A 28 1.40 -2.56 5.87
C GLY A 28 0.36 -2.11 6.90
N LEU A 29 0.12 -2.88 7.96
CA LEU A 29 -0.74 -2.46 9.07
C LEU A 29 -0.14 -1.27 9.84
N MET A 30 1.17 -1.30 10.10
CA MET A 30 1.87 -0.18 10.76
C MET A 30 1.80 1.10 9.91
N GLU A 31 2.04 0.98 8.60
CA GLU A 31 1.87 2.10 7.66
C GLU A 31 0.41 2.59 7.61
N MET A 32 -0.59 1.70 7.69
CA MET A 32 -2.01 2.10 7.76
C MET A 32 -2.32 2.91 9.03
N ILE A 33 -1.81 2.49 10.19
CA ILE A 33 -1.97 3.19 11.47
C ILE A 33 -1.31 4.57 11.40
N ALA A 34 -0.06 4.63 10.95
CA ALA A 34 0.69 5.88 10.82
C ALA A 34 0.02 6.83 9.82
N PHE A 35 -0.48 6.32 8.70
CA PHE A 35 -1.23 7.10 7.73
C PHE A 35 -2.49 7.69 8.35
N ALA A 36 -3.31 6.88 9.02
CA ALA A 36 -4.53 7.38 9.65
C ALA A 36 -4.25 8.46 10.70
N ARG A 37 -3.23 8.28 11.55
CA ARG A 37 -2.81 9.28 12.55
C ARG A 37 -2.45 10.64 11.94
N ILE A 38 -1.92 10.66 10.73
CA ILE A 38 -1.53 11.90 10.04
C ILE A 38 -2.73 12.56 9.35
N PHE A 39 -3.61 11.77 8.72
CA PHE A 39 -4.63 12.30 7.81
C PHE A 39 -6.04 12.39 8.41
N CYS A 40 -6.33 11.69 9.51
CA CYS A 40 -7.60 11.80 10.21
C CYS A 40 -7.60 13.00 11.16
N LYS A 41 -8.64 13.84 11.09
CA LYS A 41 -8.78 15.04 11.94
C LYS A 41 -9.13 14.74 13.41
N GLY A 42 -9.26 13.47 13.79
CA GLY A 42 -9.67 13.02 15.13
C GLY A 42 -8.65 12.09 15.76
N GLN A 43 -8.88 11.71 17.02
CA GLN A 43 -8.02 10.75 17.70
C GLN A 43 -8.07 9.39 16.99
N VAL A 44 -6.89 8.92 16.59
CA VAL A 44 -6.73 7.60 15.97
C VAL A 44 -6.14 6.65 17.00
N SER A 45 -7.01 5.79 17.53
CA SER A 45 -6.60 4.71 18.43
C SER A 45 -6.03 3.54 17.63
N THR A 46 -4.90 2.99 18.07
CA THR A 46 -4.36 1.74 17.54
C THR A 46 -5.28 0.55 17.82
N ALA A 47 -6.07 0.59 18.88
CA ALA A 47 -7.02 -0.47 19.21
C ALA A 47 -8.06 -0.66 18.09
N THR A 48 -8.47 0.42 17.42
CA THR A 48 -9.39 0.35 16.26
C THR A 48 -8.84 -0.49 15.12
N PHE A 49 -7.51 -0.61 14.98
CA PHE A 49 -6.89 -1.44 13.95
C PHE A 49 -6.82 -2.93 14.34
N LEU A 50 -7.07 -3.25 15.62
CA LEU A 50 -7.21 -4.63 16.09
C LEU A 50 -8.65 -5.14 15.95
N GLU A 51 -9.61 -4.24 15.72
CA GLU A 51 -10.99 -4.60 15.40
C GLU A 51 -11.11 -5.26 14.02
N SER A 52 -12.28 -5.84 13.74
CA SER A 52 -12.53 -6.56 12.49
C SER A 52 -12.28 -5.72 11.24
N CYS A 53 -12.53 -4.40 11.28
CA CYS A 53 -12.31 -3.48 10.16
C CYS A 53 -10.83 -3.16 9.88
N GLY A 54 -9.94 -3.52 10.82
CA GLY A 54 -8.50 -3.37 10.70
C GLY A 54 -7.83 -4.68 10.31
N VAL A 55 -7.34 -5.41 11.31
CA VAL A 55 -6.47 -6.59 11.12
C VAL A 55 -7.19 -7.76 10.45
N ALA A 56 -8.43 -8.06 10.81
CA ALA A 56 -9.15 -9.20 10.24
C ALA A 56 -9.46 -8.99 8.75
N ASP A 57 -9.99 -7.81 8.41
CA ASP A 57 -10.26 -7.44 7.01
C ASP A 57 -8.97 -7.35 6.18
N LEU A 58 -7.89 -6.84 6.78
CA LEU A 58 -6.57 -6.82 6.14
C LEU A 58 -6.08 -8.23 5.82
N ILE A 59 -6.15 -9.16 6.76
CA ILE A 59 -5.72 -10.55 6.57
C ILE A 59 -6.54 -11.22 5.47
N THR A 60 -7.88 -11.20 5.58
CA THR A 60 -8.73 -11.87 4.57
C THR A 60 -8.54 -11.28 3.17
N THR A 61 -8.33 -9.97 3.07
CA THR A 61 -8.04 -9.31 1.79
C THR A 61 -6.67 -9.73 1.24
N CYS A 62 -5.65 -9.87 2.09
CA CYS A 62 -4.29 -10.27 1.71
C CYS A 62 -4.12 -11.77 1.42
N TYR A 63 -5.09 -12.61 1.76
CA TYR A 63 -5.10 -14.04 1.41
C TYR A 63 -6.11 -14.39 0.31
N GLY A 64 -7.29 -13.76 0.29
CA GLY A 64 -8.39 -14.13 -0.59
C GLY A 64 -8.83 -13.06 -1.58
N GLY A 65 -8.44 -11.80 -1.35
CA GLY A 65 -9.03 -10.64 -2.03
C GLY A 65 -8.67 -10.50 -3.51
N ARG A 66 -9.50 -9.74 -4.24
CA ARG A 66 -9.32 -9.45 -5.67
C ARG A 66 -7.99 -8.75 -5.95
N ASN A 67 -7.63 -7.75 -5.14
CA ASN A 67 -6.38 -7.00 -5.30
C ASN A 67 -5.15 -7.91 -5.22
N ARG A 68 -5.14 -8.88 -4.30
CA ARG A 68 -4.09 -9.90 -4.17
C ARG A 68 -3.98 -10.75 -5.43
N ARG A 69 -5.10 -11.31 -5.92
CA ARG A 69 -5.13 -12.16 -7.12
C ARG A 69 -4.64 -11.43 -8.38
N VAL A 70 -5.07 -10.18 -8.56
CA VAL A 70 -4.67 -9.38 -9.72
C VAL A 70 -3.19 -9.01 -9.64
N ALA A 71 -2.69 -8.65 -8.45
CA ALA A 71 -1.28 -8.36 -8.23
C ALA A 71 -0.39 -9.61 -8.44
N GLU A 72 -0.81 -10.77 -7.97
CA GLU A 72 -0.14 -12.05 -8.25
C GLU A 72 -0.07 -12.34 -9.75
N ALA A 73 -1.19 -12.17 -10.46
CA ALA A 73 -1.25 -12.35 -11.91
C ALA A 73 -0.37 -11.33 -12.65
N PHE A 74 -0.30 -10.09 -12.17
CA PHE A 74 0.59 -9.05 -12.71
C PHE A 74 2.06 -9.51 -12.69
N VAL A 75 2.53 -10.03 -11.55
CA VAL A 75 3.92 -10.52 -11.43
C VAL A 75 4.15 -11.75 -12.31
N LYS A 76 3.19 -12.69 -12.36
CA LYS A 76 3.34 -13.94 -13.11
C LYS A 76 3.26 -13.76 -14.62
N THR A 77 2.47 -12.80 -15.10
CA THR A 77 2.15 -12.64 -16.53
C THR A 77 2.79 -11.42 -17.17
N GLY A 78 3.28 -10.46 -16.37
CA GLY A 78 3.80 -9.17 -16.84
C GLY A 78 2.74 -8.26 -17.47
N LYS A 79 1.45 -8.68 -17.50
CA LYS A 79 0.35 -7.85 -18.01
C LYS A 79 0.11 -6.70 -17.05
N LYS A 80 0.01 -5.48 -17.58
CA LYS A 80 -0.28 -4.27 -16.77
C LYS A 80 -1.58 -4.47 -15.97
N LEU A 81 -1.55 -4.04 -14.71
CA LEU A 81 -2.73 -3.95 -13.87
C LEU A 81 -3.76 -3.03 -14.54
N GLN A 82 -4.84 -3.59 -15.08
CA GLN A 82 -6.02 -2.80 -15.43
C GLN A 82 -6.72 -2.41 -14.12
N GLY A 83 -6.24 -1.31 -13.53
CA GLY A 83 -6.87 -0.49 -12.50
C GLY A 83 -7.47 -1.24 -11.30
N PRO A 84 -6.77 -1.41 -10.17
CA PRO A 84 -7.45 -1.67 -8.92
C PRO A 84 -8.43 -0.51 -8.69
N GLN A 85 -9.74 -0.76 -8.84
CA GLN A 85 -10.81 0.27 -8.77
C GLN A 85 -10.68 1.18 -7.53
N THR A 86 -10.06 0.68 -6.46
CA THR A 86 -9.69 1.44 -5.25
C THR A 86 -8.83 2.70 -5.52
N SER A 87 -7.89 2.67 -6.45
CA SER A 87 -7.04 3.84 -6.75
C SER A 87 -7.86 4.98 -7.36
N ALA A 88 -8.91 4.63 -8.12
CA ALA A 88 -9.85 5.60 -8.70
C ALA A 88 -10.79 6.20 -7.65
N GLU A 89 -11.20 5.43 -6.64
CA GLU A 89 -12.06 5.94 -5.56
C GLU A 89 -11.31 6.90 -4.64
N VAL A 90 -10.06 6.56 -4.26
CA VAL A 90 -9.17 7.45 -3.51
C VAL A 90 -8.89 8.75 -4.29
N TYR A 91 -8.74 8.67 -5.61
CA TYR A 91 -8.66 9.82 -6.52
C TYR A 91 -9.89 10.74 -6.44
N ARG A 92 -11.10 10.17 -6.42
CA ARG A 92 -12.34 10.94 -6.35
C ARG A 92 -12.47 11.74 -5.05
N ILE A 93 -12.12 11.12 -3.92
CA ILE A 93 -12.15 11.73 -2.58
C ILE A 93 -11.16 12.91 -2.49
N LEU A 94 -9.96 12.75 -3.04
CA LEU A 94 -8.91 13.76 -3.01
C LEU A 94 -9.19 14.94 -3.96
N LYS A 95 -9.83 14.67 -5.10
CA LYS A 95 -10.39 15.72 -5.99
C LYS A 95 -11.42 16.59 -5.27
N GLN A 96 -12.29 15.98 -4.48
CA GLN A 96 -13.38 16.68 -3.79
C GLN A 96 -12.87 17.62 -2.67
N LYS A 97 -11.70 17.34 -2.09
CA LYS A 97 -11.07 18.14 -1.04
C LYS A 97 -10.18 19.29 -1.55
N GLY A 98 -10.19 19.57 -2.86
CA GLY A 98 -9.45 20.71 -3.43
C GLY A 98 -7.92 20.54 -3.43
N MET A 99 -7.41 19.32 -3.31
CA MET A 99 -5.97 19.03 -3.23
C MET A 99 -5.36 18.71 -4.61
N LEU A 100 -5.87 19.34 -5.67
CA LEU A 100 -5.50 19.08 -7.07
C LEU A 100 -5.13 20.37 -7.78
N ASP A 101 -3.99 20.98 -7.45
CA ASP A 101 -3.48 22.11 -8.23
C ASP A 101 -2.42 21.70 -9.25
N LYS A 102 -2.84 21.83 -10.51
CA LYS A 102 -2.14 22.05 -11.79
C LYS A 102 -0.65 21.68 -11.92
N LYS A 103 -0.31 20.41 -11.70
CA LYS A 103 0.59 19.57 -12.52
C LYS A 103 0.71 18.13 -11.98
N CYS A 104 -0.36 17.60 -11.39
CA CYS A 104 -0.31 16.37 -10.62
C CYS A 104 -1.04 15.22 -11.32
N TYR A 105 -0.27 14.45 -12.09
CA TYR A 105 -0.58 13.06 -12.40
C TYR A 105 -0.68 12.25 -11.10
N SER A 106 -1.63 11.32 -11.05
CA SER A 106 -1.66 10.18 -10.13
C SER A 106 -1.77 10.48 -8.62
N ILE A 107 -2.98 10.35 -8.09
CA ILE A 107 -3.21 10.26 -6.65
C ILE A 107 -2.83 8.85 -6.16
N ILE A 108 -1.55 8.67 -5.85
CA ILE A 108 -1.00 8.42 -4.49
C ILE A 108 0.28 9.29 -4.30
N LEU A 109 0.46 10.36 -5.09
CA LEU A 109 1.59 11.30 -4.95
C LEU A 109 1.43 12.32 -3.80
N HIS A 110 0.57 12.08 -2.80
CA HIS A 110 0.49 12.92 -1.59
C HIS A 110 0.96 12.22 -0.30
N CYS A 111 1.84 11.23 -0.43
CA CYS A 111 2.91 11.02 0.56
C CYS A 111 4.19 11.82 0.22
N VAL A 112 4.20 12.63 -0.86
CA VAL A 112 5.38 13.36 -1.35
C VAL A 112 5.25 14.90 -1.23
N CYS A 113 4.11 15.43 -0.73
CA CYS A 113 3.93 16.86 -0.43
C CYS A 113 3.87 17.16 1.08
N PHE A 114 4.60 16.40 1.88
CA PHE A 114 5.07 16.91 3.17
C PHE A 114 6.47 17.53 2.96
N PRO A 115 6.88 18.53 3.74
CA PRO A 115 8.28 18.99 3.74
C PRO A 115 9.21 17.76 3.87
N PRO A 116 10.42 17.78 3.27
CA PRO A 116 11.33 16.63 3.25
C PRO A 116 11.63 16.16 4.68
N PRO A 117 10.95 15.09 5.18
CA PRO A 117 11.48 13.72 5.16
C PRO A 117 10.42 12.59 5.02
N CYS A 118 9.22 12.83 4.47
CA CYS A 118 8.11 11.87 4.58
C CYS A 118 8.17 10.60 3.70
N PHE A 119 9.01 10.55 2.65
CA PHE A 119 9.21 9.34 1.83
C PHE A 119 9.77 8.17 2.66
N LEU A 120 10.54 8.47 3.70
CA LEU A 120 11.09 7.47 4.62
C LEU A 120 10.00 6.76 5.44
N ARG A 121 8.78 7.31 5.54
CA ARG A 121 7.79 6.87 6.54
C ARG A 121 6.83 5.78 6.05
N PHE A 122 6.71 5.57 4.73
CA PHE A 122 5.78 4.61 4.11
C PHE A 122 6.41 3.80 2.95
N PRO A 123 7.57 3.14 3.17
CA PRO A 123 8.29 2.47 2.10
C PRO A 123 7.50 1.37 1.36
N LEU A 124 6.62 0.62 2.04
CA LEU A 124 5.81 -0.42 1.41
C LEU A 124 4.77 0.17 0.46
N PHE A 125 4.00 1.16 0.91
CA PHE A 125 3.00 1.82 0.05
C PHE A 125 3.66 2.44 -1.18
N THR A 126 4.82 3.08 -0.99
CA THR A 126 5.56 3.67 -2.09
C THR A 126 6.08 2.62 -3.05
N ALA A 127 6.71 1.55 -2.57
CA ALA A 127 7.21 0.47 -3.43
C ALA A 127 6.09 -0.13 -4.29
N VAL A 128 4.93 -0.42 -3.69
CA VAL A 128 3.77 -0.96 -4.39
C VAL A 128 3.33 -0.02 -5.52
N TYR A 129 3.28 1.29 -5.26
CA TYR A 129 2.92 2.28 -6.26
C TYR A 129 3.91 2.31 -7.42
N GLN A 130 5.21 2.40 -7.13
CA GLN A 130 6.26 2.50 -8.15
C GLN A 130 6.29 1.26 -9.06
N ILE A 131 6.03 0.09 -8.50
CA ILE A 131 5.92 -1.16 -9.27
C ILE A 131 4.67 -1.12 -10.19
N CYS A 132 3.52 -0.66 -9.67
CA CYS A 132 2.28 -0.63 -10.43
C CYS A 132 2.29 0.39 -11.59
N TYR A 133 2.90 1.56 -11.38
CA TYR A 133 2.72 2.73 -12.24
C TYR A 133 4.00 3.28 -12.86
N GLU A 134 5.15 3.16 -12.18
CA GLU A 134 6.43 3.67 -12.67
C GLU A 134 7.28 2.57 -13.34
N GLY A 135 6.76 1.35 -13.40
CA GLY A 135 7.43 0.22 -14.07
C GLY A 135 8.64 -0.31 -13.31
N LYS A 136 8.73 -0.03 -12.00
CA LYS A 136 9.82 -0.55 -11.18
C LYS A 136 9.76 -2.08 -11.04
N PRO A 137 10.92 -2.76 -10.92
CA PRO A 137 10.96 -4.19 -10.68
C PRO A 137 10.26 -4.60 -9.38
N VAL A 138 9.43 -5.64 -9.44
CA VAL A 138 8.67 -6.15 -8.27
C VAL A 138 9.59 -6.53 -7.10
N LYS A 139 10.81 -6.98 -7.39
CA LYS A 139 11.81 -7.36 -6.39
C LYS A 139 12.22 -6.19 -5.47
N GLU A 140 12.10 -4.94 -5.92
CA GLU A 140 12.40 -3.78 -5.08
C GLU A 140 11.52 -3.72 -3.82
N MET A 141 10.30 -4.27 -3.87
CA MET A 141 9.45 -4.36 -2.69
C MET A 141 10.14 -5.11 -1.55
N ILE A 142 10.87 -6.20 -1.84
CA ILE A 142 11.55 -7.01 -0.82
C ILE A 142 12.68 -6.20 -0.17
N SER A 143 13.43 -5.46 -0.97
CA SER A 143 14.47 -4.55 -0.46
C SER A 143 13.88 -3.50 0.48
N CYS A 144 12.71 -2.94 0.14
CA CYS A 144 12.01 -1.97 0.98
C CYS A 144 11.59 -2.55 2.34
N LEU A 145 11.23 -3.85 2.42
CA LEU A 145 10.90 -4.50 3.68
C LEU A 145 12.14 -4.62 4.59
N GLN A 146 13.31 -4.92 4.02
CA GLN A 146 14.55 -5.10 4.77
C GLN A 146 15.04 -3.80 5.42
N SER A 147 14.78 -2.66 4.79
CA SER A 147 15.16 -1.34 5.29
C SER A 147 14.00 -0.57 5.92
N HIS A 148 12.93 -1.25 6.35
CA HIS A 148 11.74 -0.58 6.86
C HIS A 148 12.01 0.13 8.20
N PRO A 149 11.55 1.39 8.40
CA PRO A 149 11.76 2.14 9.65
C PRO A 149 11.21 1.50 10.93
N GLU A 150 10.39 0.45 10.83
CA GLU A 150 9.81 -0.24 11.98
C GLU A 150 10.78 -1.32 12.53
N HIS A 151 11.97 -1.44 11.92
CA HIS A 151 13.05 -2.31 12.36
C HIS A 151 14.17 -1.55 13.11
N ILE A 152 14.10 -0.21 13.14
CA ILE A 152 15.09 0.71 13.74
C ILE A 152 14.44 1.35 14.97
#